data_AF-A0A367Z5Y2-F1
#
_entry.id   AF-A0A367Z5Y2-F1
#
_cell.length_a   1.000
_cell.length_b   1.000
_cell.length_c   1.000
_cell.angle_alpha   90.00
_cell.angle_beta   90.00
_cell.angle_gamma   90.00
#
_symmetry.space_group_name_H-M   'P 1'
#
loop_
_entity.id
_entity.type
_entity.pdbx_description
1 polymer ?
#
loop_
_entity_poly.entity_id
_entity_poly.type
_entity_poly.pdbx_seq_one_letter_code
_entity_poly.pdbx_strand_id
1 'polypeptide(L)'
;MWELVPEETRAPVTAEHIRQAKERLITERAVHLDSLGERLKDPAVKRVVEVVLTGKTDTTIGRADRDVELCMDLGLIIWDDGLRIANPIYQEIIPRLLSQNMQDNISGLEFPWLKSDGTLDMPLLLKKFQAFWRRHSETWEQQAEYVEAFPHLLVMAFLQRITNGGGRIEREYAAGRGRVDLAIEYGGAWSIIEIKLVHPQDGREGTIAEGLEQVARYRDRLKKSEGVAGFPETYLLVFDRRPETRARPWEERLTWETRPDPLGADRPPITVVGA
;
A
#
# COMPACT_ATOMS: atom_id res chain seq x y z
N MET A 1 25.98 -11.20 12.42
CA MET A 1 26.55 -10.41 11.31
C MET A 1 26.08 -11.08 10.04
N TRP A 2 25.43 -10.36 9.13
CA TRP A 2 24.95 -10.99 7.90
C TRP A 2 25.99 -10.91 6.82
N GLU A 3 26.16 -12.01 6.10
CA GLU A 3 26.99 -12.07 4.91
C GLU A 3 26.07 -12.22 3.71
N LEU A 4 25.73 -11.10 3.08
CA LEU A 4 24.98 -11.08 1.81
C LEU A 4 25.91 -11.16 0.60
N VAL A 5 27.09 -10.56 0.73
CA VAL A 5 28.17 -10.60 -0.26
C VAL A 5 29.47 -10.81 0.54
N PRO A 6 29.86 -12.05 0.84
CA PRO A 6 31.07 -12.31 1.60
C PRO A 6 32.29 -11.74 0.86
N GLU A 7 33.18 -11.05 1.57
CA GLU A 7 34.33 -10.35 0.97
C GLU A 7 35.24 -11.30 0.18
N GLU A 8 35.30 -12.56 0.63
CA GLU A 8 36.08 -13.65 0.01
C GLU A 8 35.59 -13.99 -1.40
N THR A 9 34.30 -13.75 -1.68
CA THR A 9 33.72 -14.00 -3.00
C THR A 9 34.13 -12.97 -4.04
N ARG A 10 34.56 -11.77 -3.59
CA ARG A 10 34.82 -10.59 -4.46
C ARG A 10 33.68 -10.29 -5.45
N ALA A 11 32.47 -10.77 -5.17
CA ALA A 11 31.32 -10.55 -6.03
C ALA A 11 30.89 -9.07 -5.95
N PRO A 12 30.42 -8.48 -7.06
CA PRO A 12 29.95 -7.09 -7.05
C PRO A 12 28.70 -6.95 -6.17
N VAL A 13 28.63 -5.85 -5.41
CA VAL A 13 27.40 -5.46 -4.71
C VAL A 13 26.40 -4.98 -5.74
N THR A 14 25.22 -5.59 -5.78
CA THR A 14 24.15 -5.27 -6.72
C THR A 14 23.00 -4.57 -5.99
N ALA A 15 22.10 -3.93 -6.73
CA ALA A 15 20.88 -3.36 -6.15
C ALA A 15 20.04 -4.42 -5.41
N GLU A 16 20.07 -5.67 -5.88
CA GLU A 16 19.37 -6.78 -5.24
C GLU A 16 19.96 -7.11 -3.86
N HIS A 17 21.29 -7.06 -3.69
CA HIS A 17 21.91 -7.24 -2.37
C HIS A 17 21.49 -6.16 -1.37
N ILE A 18 21.35 -4.90 -1.82
CA ILE A 18 20.87 -3.80 -0.97
C ILE A 18 19.41 -4.04 -0.55
N ARG A 19 18.56 -4.51 -1.47
CA ARG A 19 17.16 -4.85 -1.16
C ARG A 19 17.06 -6.00 -0.16
N GLN A 20 17.86 -7.05 -0.32
CA GLN A 20 17.89 -8.15 0.64
C GLN A 20 18.37 -7.72 2.03
N ALA A 21 19.37 -6.83 2.09
CA ALA A 21 19.80 -6.22 3.35
C ALA A 21 18.67 -5.43 4.00
N LYS A 22 17.94 -4.62 3.23
CA LYS A 22 16.76 -3.87 3.69
C LYS A 22 15.73 -4.82 4.33
N GLU A 23 15.33 -5.88 3.63
CA GLU A 23 14.30 -6.80 4.15
C GLU A 23 14.71 -7.51 5.43
N ARG A 24 15.97 -7.96 5.49
CA ARG A 24 16.51 -8.60 6.71
C ARG A 24 16.58 -7.59 7.87
N LEU A 25 16.91 -6.30 7.62
CA LEU A 25 16.99 -5.25 8.67
C LEU A 25 15.64 -4.97 9.31
N ILE A 26 14.62 -4.97 8.46
CA ILE A 26 13.24 -4.81 8.89
C ILE A 26 12.78 -6.03 9.68
N THR A 27 13.14 -7.23 9.24
CA THR A 27 12.71 -8.50 9.88
C THR A 27 13.35 -8.70 11.25
N GLU A 28 14.63 -8.34 11.43
CA GLU A 28 15.35 -8.57 12.69
C GLU A 28 14.94 -7.63 13.84
N ARG A 29 13.95 -6.74 13.65
CA ARG A 29 13.38 -5.89 14.73
C ARG A 29 14.46 -5.30 15.64
N ALA A 30 15.42 -4.59 15.05
CA ALA A 30 16.42 -3.92 15.86
C ALA A 30 15.73 -2.96 16.86
N VAL A 31 16.25 -2.88 18.09
CA VAL A 31 15.63 -2.21 19.28
C VAL A 31 15.03 -0.81 19.01
N HIS A 32 15.55 -0.09 18.01
CA HIS A 32 15.03 1.21 17.57
C HIS A 32 13.62 1.14 16.95
N LEU A 33 13.21 -0.02 16.41
CA LEU A 33 11.89 -0.23 15.78
C LEU A 33 10.76 -0.39 16.79
N ASP A 34 11.03 -0.94 17.96
CA ASP A 34 10.05 -1.01 19.04
C ASP A 34 9.78 0.40 19.61
N SER A 35 10.82 1.22 19.74
CA SER A 35 10.66 2.64 20.11
C SER A 35 9.87 3.43 19.08
N LEU A 36 10.03 3.13 17.78
CA LEU A 36 9.21 3.71 16.73
C LEU A 36 7.74 3.27 16.86
N GLY A 37 7.49 1.99 17.14
CA GLY A 37 6.15 1.44 17.37
C GLY A 37 5.40 2.17 18.48
N GLU A 38 6.04 2.42 19.64
CA GLU A 38 5.43 3.21 20.71
C GLU A 38 5.20 4.67 20.29
N ARG A 39 6.10 5.25 19.48
CA ARG A 39 5.94 6.62 19.01
C ARG A 39 4.77 6.78 18.04
N LEU A 40 4.43 5.75 17.27
CA LEU A 40 3.28 5.73 16.36
C LEU A 40 1.93 5.73 17.11
N LYS A 41 1.90 5.42 18.41
CA LYS A 41 0.68 5.52 19.24
C LYS A 41 0.39 6.93 19.74
N ASP A 42 1.37 7.84 19.69
CA ASP A 42 1.20 9.23 20.10
C ASP A 42 0.13 9.90 19.22
N PRO A 43 -0.94 10.50 19.80
CA PRO A 43 -2.02 11.12 19.02
C PRO A 43 -1.56 12.18 18.01
N ALA A 44 -0.51 12.95 18.33
CA ALA A 44 0.06 13.95 17.44
C ALA A 44 0.71 13.29 16.22
N VAL A 45 1.55 12.28 16.47
CA VAL A 45 2.25 11.54 15.42
C VAL A 45 1.26 10.77 14.54
N LYS A 46 0.30 10.11 15.18
CA LYS A 46 -0.74 9.33 14.51
C LYS A 46 -1.52 10.17 13.52
N ARG A 47 -1.98 11.37 13.89
CA ARG A 47 -2.74 12.26 12.99
C ARG A 47 -1.94 12.53 11.71
N VAL A 48 -0.67 12.90 11.84
CA VAL A 48 0.18 13.24 10.69
C VAL A 48 0.50 12.01 9.83
N VAL A 49 0.87 10.89 10.47
CA VAL A 49 1.19 9.65 9.77
C VAL A 49 -0.03 9.08 9.03
N GLU A 50 -1.23 9.16 9.62
CA GLU A 50 -2.45 8.69 8.98
C GLU A 50 -2.79 9.46 7.69
N VAL A 51 -2.55 10.77 7.67
CA VAL A 51 -2.70 11.59 6.46
C VAL A 51 -1.75 11.13 5.37
N VAL A 52 -0.48 10.86 5.72
CA VAL A 52 0.51 10.34 4.77
C VAL A 52 0.15 8.93 4.27
N LEU A 53 -0.31 8.04 5.15
CA LEU A 53 -0.70 6.67 4.81
C LEU A 53 -2.01 6.56 4.03
N THR A 54 -2.84 7.60 4.01
CA THR A 54 -4.08 7.64 3.22
C THR A 54 -3.92 8.43 1.94
N GLY A 55 -2.79 9.12 1.76
CA GLY A 55 -2.55 10.04 0.64
C GLY A 55 -3.50 11.24 0.62
N LYS A 56 -4.35 11.41 1.64
CA LYS A 56 -5.36 12.47 1.70
C LYS A 56 -4.69 13.83 1.84
N THR A 57 -5.26 14.82 1.17
CA THR A 57 -4.94 16.22 1.43
C THR A 57 -5.79 16.67 2.62
N ASP A 58 -5.13 17.10 3.69
CA ASP A 58 -5.78 17.70 4.85
C ASP A 58 -5.41 19.19 4.91
N THR A 59 -6.38 20.07 4.64
CA THR A 59 -6.18 21.51 4.63
C THR A 59 -6.02 22.11 6.02
N THR A 60 -6.30 21.34 7.08
CA THR A 60 -6.04 21.75 8.46
C THR A 60 -4.60 21.51 8.88
N ILE A 61 -3.86 20.66 8.14
CA ILE A 61 -2.48 20.31 8.42
C ILE A 61 -1.55 21.10 7.49
N GLY A 62 -0.89 22.10 8.06
CA GLY A 62 0.09 22.92 7.39
C GLY A 62 1.52 22.65 7.86
N ARG A 63 2.51 23.24 7.18
CA ARG A 63 3.92 23.15 7.59
C ARG A 63 4.18 23.68 9.00
N ALA A 64 3.40 24.67 9.44
CA ALA A 64 3.49 25.28 10.77
C ALA A 64 2.58 24.59 11.81
N ASP A 65 1.96 23.45 11.48
CA ASP A 65 1.26 22.62 12.46
C ASP A 65 2.30 22.02 13.41
N ARG A 66 2.06 22.15 14.73
CA ARG A 66 3.00 21.69 15.77
C ARG A 66 3.26 20.19 15.73
N ASP A 67 2.28 19.41 15.28
CA ASP A 67 2.43 17.96 15.21
C ASP A 67 3.17 17.55 13.93
N VAL A 68 3.08 18.36 12.87
CA VAL A 68 3.95 18.24 11.69
C VAL A 68 5.38 18.59 12.06
N GLU A 69 5.61 19.69 12.77
CA GLU A 69 6.94 20.07 13.30
C GLU A 69 7.52 18.94 14.16
N LEU A 70 6.73 18.40 15.09
CA LEU A 70 7.14 17.26 15.90
C LEU A 70 7.55 16.05 15.06
N CYS A 71 6.77 15.69 14.05
CA CYS A 71 7.10 14.54 13.21
C CYS A 71 8.31 14.79 12.30
N MET A 72 8.57 16.04 11.90
CA MET A 72 9.80 16.44 11.22
C MET A 72 11.02 16.38 12.15
N ASP A 73 10.89 16.85 13.40
CA ASP A 73 11.95 16.81 14.41
C ASP A 73 12.33 15.36 14.79
N LEU A 74 11.34 14.46 14.81
CA LEU A 74 11.56 13.02 14.97
C LEU A 74 12.15 12.35 13.72
N GLY A 75 12.25 13.07 12.59
CA GLY A 75 12.72 12.54 11.32
C GLY A 75 11.78 11.50 10.69
N LEU A 76 10.49 11.49 11.06
CA LEU A 76 9.50 10.55 10.53
C LEU A 76 8.98 11.00 9.16
N ILE A 77 8.77 12.30 9.00
CA ILE A 77 8.27 12.91 7.77
C ILE A 77 9.20 14.05 7.32
N ILE A 78 9.02 14.46 6.08
CA ILE A 78 9.49 15.75 5.61
C ILE A 78 8.39 16.46 4.83
N TRP A 79 8.50 17.79 4.78
CA TRP A 79 7.66 18.65 3.97
C TRP A 79 8.38 19.02 2.68
N ASP A 80 7.98 18.40 1.57
CA ASP A 80 8.62 18.55 0.26
C ASP A 80 7.55 18.51 -0.84
N ASP A 81 6.91 19.67 -1.04
CA ASP A 81 5.73 19.83 -1.91
C ASP A 81 4.67 18.76 -1.60
N GLY A 82 4.32 18.71 -0.30
CA GLY A 82 3.47 17.70 0.32
C GLY A 82 4.15 17.02 1.52
N LEU A 83 3.35 16.35 2.34
CA LEU A 83 3.84 15.52 3.43
C LEU A 83 4.26 14.16 2.91
N ARG A 84 5.49 13.72 3.22
CA ARG A 84 5.97 12.38 2.87
C ARG A 84 6.80 11.78 3.99
N ILE A 85 6.83 10.45 4.07
CA ILE A 85 7.73 9.75 4.98
C ILE A 85 9.18 10.10 4.60
N ALA A 86 9.98 10.47 5.60
CA ALA A 86 11.31 11.03 5.40
C ALA A 86 12.31 10.01 4.81
N ASN A 87 12.24 8.78 5.28
CA ASN A 87 13.23 7.73 5.02
C ASN A 87 12.57 6.55 4.28
N PRO A 88 13.15 6.06 3.16
CA PRO A 88 12.70 4.83 2.50
C PRO A 88 12.59 3.61 3.42
N ILE A 89 13.43 3.51 4.46
CA ILE A 89 13.32 2.46 5.46
C ILE A 89 12.02 2.60 6.26
N TYR A 90 11.64 3.82 6.66
CA TYR A 90 10.38 4.06 7.37
C TYR A 90 9.15 3.87 6.47
N GLN A 91 9.27 4.10 5.16
CA GLN A 91 8.20 3.79 4.21
C GLN A 91 7.85 2.30 4.21
N GLU A 92 8.83 1.43 4.47
CA GLU A 92 8.59 -0.02 4.60
C GLU A 92 8.16 -0.42 6.01
N ILE A 93 8.80 0.17 7.02
CA ILE A 93 8.64 -0.24 8.41
C ILE A 93 7.31 0.22 9.00
N ILE A 94 6.92 1.48 8.80
CA ILE A 94 5.71 2.04 9.44
C ILE A 94 4.48 1.20 9.06
N PRO A 95 4.18 0.95 7.77
CA PRO A 95 3.03 0.13 7.41
C PRO A 95 3.13 -1.30 7.95
N ARG A 96 4.32 -1.90 7.96
CA ARG A 96 4.53 -3.26 8.46
C ARG A 96 4.29 -3.36 9.96
N LEU A 97 4.78 -2.40 10.75
CA LEU A 97 4.51 -2.31 12.18
C LEU A 97 3.02 -2.12 12.47
N LEU A 98 2.38 -1.17 11.79
CA LEU A 98 0.96 -0.85 12.00
C LEU A 98 0.02 -1.98 11.58
N SER A 99 0.45 -2.83 10.65
CA SER A 99 -0.32 -3.98 10.18
C SER A 99 0.13 -5.32 10.77
N GLN A 100 1.11 -5.35 11.68
CA GLN A 100 1.68 -6.60 12.20
C GLN A 100 0.60 -7.51 12.81
N ASN A 101 -0.23 -6.96 13.70
CA ASN A 101 -1.30 -7.74 14.34
C ASN A 101 -2.28 -8.30 13.30
N MET A 102 -2.56 -7.55 12.23
CA MET A 102 -3.38 -8.04 11.13
C MET A 102 -2.69 -9.20 10.42
N GLN A 103 -1.41 -9.06 10.09
CA GLN A 103 -0.61 -10.11 9.43
C GLN A 103 -0.62 -11.41 10.25
N ASP A 104 -0.36 -11.32 11.55
CA ASP A 104 -0.26 -12.48 12.45
C ASP A 104 -1.61 -13.21 12.59
N ASN A 105 -2.72 -12.48 12.49
CA ASN A 105 -4.07 -13.02 12.64
C ASN A 105 -4.74 -13.42 11.31
N ILE A 106 -4.14 -13.08 10.16
CA ILE A 106 -4.57 -13.62 8.87
C ILE A 106 -4.05 -15.06 8.72
N SER A 107 -4.70 -16.00 9.40
CA SER A 107 -4.38 -17.42 9.35
C SER A 107 -5.08 -18.16 8.19
N GLY A 108 -4.49 -19.27 7.73
CA GLY A 108 -5.21 -20.28 6.91
C GLY A 108 -5.42 -19.93 5.43
N LEU A 109 -4.74 -18.92 4.90
CA LEU A 109 -4.70 -18.66 3.46
C LEU A 109 -3.46 -19.35 2.86
N GLU A 110 -3.64 -20.59 2.43
CA GLU A 110 -2.62 -21.31 1.67
C GLU A 110 -2.38 -20.64 0.32
N PHE A 111 -1.11 -20.55 -0.07
CA PHE A 111 -0.70 -20.00 -1.35
C PHE A 111 -0.92 -21.06 -2.45
N PRO A 112 -1.87 -20.81 -3.37
CA PRO A 112 -1.48 -20.83 -4.77
C PRO A 112 -2.28 -19.78 -5.56
N TRP A 113 -1.97 -18.49 -5.38
CA TRP A 113 -2.50 -17.42 -6.25
C TRP A 113 -1.69 -17.34 -7.55
N LEU A 114 -1.33 -18.48 -8.15
CA LEU A 114 -0.47 -18.52 -9.32
C LEU A 114 -1.25 -18.99 -10.53
N LYS A 115 -1.01 -18.32 -11.65
CA LYS A 115 -1.42 -18.78 -12.97
C LYS A 115 -0.54 -19.95 -13.40
N SER A 116 -0.94 -20.64 -14.47
CA SER A 116 -0.19 -21.76 -15.03
C SER A 116 1.22 -21.39 -15.52
N ASP A 117 1.47 -20.11 -15.81
CA ASP A 117 2.78 -19.58 -16.23
C ASP A 117 3.69 -19.19 -15.05
N GLY A 118 3.25 -19.39 -13.81
CA GLY A 118 4.01 -19.06 -12.60
C GLY A 118 3.89 -17.59 -12.16
N THR A 119 3.15 -16.75 -12.88
CA THR A 119 2.86 -15.37 -12.48
C THR A 119 1.68 -15.30 -11.51
N LEU A 120 1.51 -14.17 -10.83
CA LEU A 120 0.45 -13.97 -9.85
C LEU A 120 -0.93 -13.83 -10.52
N ASP A 121 -1.91 -14.62 -10.05
CA ASP A 121 -3.33 -14.50 -10.37
C ASP A 121 -3.96 -13.40 -9.48
N MET A 122 -3.77 -12.16 -9.93
CA MET A 122 -4.34 -10.97 -9.29
C MET A 122 -5.87 -11.03 -9.14
N PRO A 123 -6.65 -11.46 -10.17
CA PRO A 123 -8.09 -11.63 -10.01
C PRO A 123 -8.49 -12.57 -8.87
N LEU A 124 -7.86 -13.75 -8.78
CA LEU A 124 -8.13 -14.71 -7.71
C LEU A 124 -7.75 -14.14 -6.34
N LEU A 125 -6.57 -13.52 -6.24
CA LEU A 125 -6.07 -12.90 -5.01
C LEU A 125 -7.03 -11.82 -4.49
N LEU A 126 -7.48 -10.90 -5.35
CA LEU A 126 -8.36 -9.80 -4.96
C LEU A 126 -9.79 -10.26 -4.64
N LYS A 127 -10.31 -11.30 -5.32
CA LYS A 127 -11.58 -11.93 -4.92
C LYS A 127 -11.49 -12.56 -3.53
N LYS A 128 -10.35 -13.14 -3.20
CA LYS A 128 -10.10 -13.71 -1.86
C LYS A 128 -9.94 -12.61 -0.83
N PHE A 129 -9.36 -11.48 -1.21
CA PHE A 129 -9.38 -10.27 -0.38
C PHE A 129 -10.81 -9.78 -0.14
N GLN A 130 -11.67 -9.66 -1.16
CA GLN A 130 -13.08 -9.26 -0.97
C GLN A 130 -13.84 -10.22 -0.03
N ALA A 131 -13.62 -11.54 -0.18
CA ALA A 131 -14.22 -12.53 0.72
C ALA A 131 -13.72 -12.38 2.17
N PHE A 132 -12.43 -12.12 2.35
CA PHE A 132 -11.86 -11.83 3.67
C PHE A 132 -12.43 -10.53 4.24
N TRP A 133 -12.45 -9.46 3.45
CA TRP A 133 -12.97 -8.15 3.81
C TRP A 133 -14.43 -8.24 4.26
N ARG A 134 -15.30 -8.92 3.50
CA ARG A 134 -16.70 -9.19 3.86
C ARG A 134 -16.84 -9.82 5.25
N ARG A 135 -15.94 -10.73 5.60
CA ARG A 135 -16.05 -11.54 6.82
C ARG A 135 -15.48 -10.84 8.06
N HIS A 136 -14.49 -9.97 7.89
CA HIS A 136 -13.66 -9.51 9.02
C HIS A 136 -13.57 -7.98 9.16
N SER A 137 -13.80 -7.21 8.08
CA SER A 137 -13.48 -5.77 8.06
C SER A 137 -14.18 -4.98 9.16
N GLU A 138 -15.48 -5.19 9.37
CA GLU A 138 -16.26 -4.42 10.35
C GLU A 138 -15.75 -4.59 11.78
N THR A 139 -15.40 -5.81 12.19
CA THR A 139 -14.83 -6.09 13.52
C THR A 139 -13.42 -5.53 13.66
N TRP A 140 -12.60 -5.68 12.62
CA TRP A 140 -11.20 -5.28 12.67
C TRP A 140 -11.05 -3.75 12.63
N GLU A 141 -11.93 -3.07 11.90
CA GLU A 141 -11.95 -1.61 11.82
C GLU A 141 -12.30 -0.98 13.18
N GLN A 142 -13.22 -1.59 13.95
CA GLN A 142 -13.57 -1.10 15.31
C GLN A 142 -12.38 -1.13 16.27
N GLN A 143 -11.41 -1.99 16.03
CA GLN A 143 -10.20 -2.15 16.84
C GLN A 143 -8.99 -1.42 16.24
N ALA A 144 -9.14 -0.81 15.05
CA ALA A 144 -8.05 -0.15 14.36
C ALA A 144 -7.64 1.12 15.11
N GLU A 145 -6.34 1.24 15.39
CA GLU A 145 -5.81 2.52 15.86
C GLU A 145 -5.88 3.53 14.72
N TYR A 146 -5.34 3.21 13.55
CA TYR A 146 -5.40 4.07 12.37
C TYR A 146 -6.68 3.78 11.56
N VAL A 147 -7.80 4.36 11.99
CA VAL A 147 -9.13 4.09 11.43
C VAL A 147 -9.26 4.52 9.97
N GLU A 148 -8.68 5.66 9.58
CA GLU A 148 -8.74 6.12 8.19
C GLU A 148 -7.79 5.31 7.31
N ALA A 149 -6.58 5.01 7.79
CA ALA A 149 -5.62 4.18 7.05
C ALA A 149 -5.95 2.68 7.08
N PHE A 150 -6.91 2.23 7.89
CA PHE A 150 -7.25 0.82 8.07
C PHE A 150 -7.39 0.02 6.77
N PRO A 151 -8.12 0.47 5.73
CA PRO A 151 -8.24 -0.29 4.49
C PRO A 151 -6.88 -0.47 3.79
N HIS A 152 -6.03 0.56 3.78
CA HIS A 152 -4.68 0.47 3.24
C HIS A 152 -3.85 -0.54 4.02
N LEU A 153 -3.84 -0.43 5.35
CA LEU A 153 -3.12 -1.32 6.25
C LEU A 153 -3.57 -2.77 6.10
N LEU A 154 -4.87 -3.01 5.94
CA LEU A 154 -5.41 -4.35 5.78
C LEU A 154 -5.08 -4.96 4.42
N VAL A 155 -5.15 -4.18 3.33
CA VAL A 155 -4.69 -4.63 2.01
C VAL A 155 -3.22 -5.01 2.08
N MET A 156 -2.37 -4.19 2.71
CA MET A 156 -0.95 -4.51 2.85
C MET A 156 -0.69 -5.74 3.71
N ALA A 157 -1.38 -5.88 4.84
CA ALA A 157 -1.33 -7.08 5.67
C ALA A 157 -1.70 -8.33 4.86
N PHE A 158 -2.73 -8.20 4.03
CA PHE A 158 -3.18 -9.26 3.16
C PHE A 158 -2.13 -9.61 2.10
N LEU A 159 -1.54 -8.61 1.44
CA LEU A 159 -0.57 -8.84 0.37
C LEU A 159 0.79 -9.33 0.87
N GLN A 160 1.15 -9.10 2.14
CA GLN A 160 2.45 -9.49 2.69
C GLN A 160 2.80 -10.97 2.45
N ARG A 161 1.81 -11.87 2.39
CA ARG A 161 2.08 -13.29 2.09
C ARG A 161 2.71 -13.54 0.71
N ILE A 162 2.60 -12.59 -0.22
CA ILE A 162 3.26 -12.64 -1.54
C ILE A 162 4.77 -12.66 -1.37
N THR A 163 5.31 -11.94 -0.38
CA THR A 163 6.75 -11.94 -0.12
C THR A 163 7.24 -13.30 0.38
N ASN A 164 6.38 -14.06 1.07
CA ASN A 164 6.71 -15.43 1.50
C ASN A 164 6.83 -16.40 0.31
N GLY A 165 6.16 -16.10 -0.81
CA GLY A 165 6.28 -16.86 -2.06
C GLY A 165 7.45 -16.42 -2.96
N GLY A 166 8.32 -15.52 -2.48
CA GLY A 166 9.43 -14.97 -3.26
C GLY A 166 9.06 -13.79 -4.16
N GLY A 167 7.85 -13.22 -4.00
CA GLY A 167 7.48 -11.97 -4.65
C GLY A 167 8.01 -10.73 -3.92
N ARG A 168 7.93 -9.60 -4.60
CA ARG A 168 8.32 -8.28 -4.09
C ARG A 168 7.13 -7.34 -4.07
N ILE A 169 7.06 -6.49 -3.05
CA ILE A 169 6.06 -5.43 -2.94
C ILE A 169 6.81 -4.12 -2.71
N GLU A 170 6.68 -3.18 -3.63
CA GLU A 170 7.15 -1.81 -3.55
C GLU A 170 5.98 -0.87 -3.19
N ARG A 171 6.26 0.16 -2.38
CA ARG A 171 5.25 1.06 -1.80
C ARG A 171 5.68 2.52 -2.00
N GLU A 172 4.75 3.39 -2.42
CA GLU A 172 5.02 4.83 -2.52
C GLU A 172 3.99 5.62 -1.71
N TYR A 173 4.43 6.32 -0.65
CA TYR A 173 3.57 7.14 0.24
C TYR A 173 3.87 8.64 0.07
N ALA A 174 2.89 9.41 -0.39
CA ALA A 174 2.98 10.87 -0.45
C ALA A 174 1.59 11.53 -0.32
N ALA A 175 1.37 12.24 0.79
CA ALA A 175 0.19 13.09 0.98
C ALA A 175 0.32 14.40 0.20
N GLY A 176 -0.78 14.90 -0.36
CA GLY A 176 -0.82 16.11 -1.18
C GLY A 176 -0.34 15.93 -2.63
N ARG A 177 0.36 14.84 -2.93
CA ARG A 177 0.60 14.36 -4.31
C ARG A 177 -0.21 13.11 -4.69
N GLY A 178 -1.08 12.68 -3.78
CA GLY A 178 -2.05 11.60 -3.97
C GLY A 178 -1.43 10.23 -4.16
N ARG A 179 -0.65 9.69 -3.20
CA ARG A 179 -0.23 8.28 -3.29
C ARG A 179 -0.23 7.49 -2.01
N VAL A 180 -0.92 6.34 -2.10
CA VAL A 180 -0.45 5.02 -1.64
C VAL A 180 -0.66 4.02 -2.78
N ASP A 181 0.30 4.01 -3.71
CA ASP A 181 0.37 3.02 -4.78
C ASP A 181 1.20 1.80 -4.29
N LEU A 182 0.74 0.59 -4.62
CA LEU A 182 1.47 -0.67 -4.40
C LEU A 182 1.87 -1.25 -5.76
N ALA A 183 3.14 -1.60 -5.93
CA ALA A 183 3.61 -2.39 -7.07
C ALA A 183 4.09 -3.76 -6.59
N ILE A 184 3.55 -4.80 -7.20
CA ILE A 184 3.81 -6.20 -6.84
C ILE A 184 4.57 -6.83 -8.00
N GLU A 185 5.72 -7.42 -7.73
CA GLU A 185 6.48 -8.23 -8.68
C GLU A 185 6.46 -9.70 -8.23
N TYR A 186 6.12 -10.59 -9.14
CA TYR A 186 6.16 -12.03 -8.88
C TYR A 186 6.48 -12.77 -10.17
N GLY A 187 7.49 -13.62 -10.15
CA GLY A 187 7.90 -14.41 -11.34
C GLY A 187 8.31 -13.54 -12.53
N GLY A 188 8.87 -12.34 -12.28
CA GLY A 188 9.27 -11.38 -13.31
C GLY A 188 8.12 -10.50 -13.85
N ALA A 189 6.89 -10.70 -13.39
CA ALA A 189 5.72 -9.93 -13.83
C ALA A 189 5.30 -8.92 -12.77
N TRP A 190 4.98 -7.70 -13.22
CA TRP A 190 4.51 -6.62 -12.36
C TRP A 190 2.99 -6.46 -12.40
N SER A 191 2.41 -6.12 -11.25
CA SER A 191 1.01 -5.69 -11.08
C SER A 191 0.96 -4.44 -10.20
N ILE A 192 -0.03 -3.58 -10.40
CA ILE A 192 -0.21 -2.34 -9.66
C ILE A 192 -1.56 -2.36 -8.95
N ILE A 193 -1.58 -1.88 -7.70
CA ILE A 193 -2.79 -1.62 -6.92
C ILE A 193 -2.73 -0.18 -6.44
N GLU A 194 -3.73 0.62 -6.82
CA GLU A 194 -4.02 1.90 -6.17
C GLU A 194 -5.19 1.73 -5.21
N ILE A 195 -5.14 2.36 -4.04
CA ILE A 195 -6.19 2.27 -3.03
C ILE A 195 -6.85 3.63 -2.86
N LYS A 196 -8.18 3.66 -2.90
CA LYS A 196 -8.99 4.87 -2.69
C LYS A 196 -10.06 4.67 -1.64
N LEU A 197 -10.22 5.69 -0.81
CA LEU A 197 -11.37 5.85 0.06
C LEU A 197 -12.34 6.82 -0.61
N VAL A 198 -13.62 6.47 -0.68
CA VAL A 198 -14.61 7.37 -1.28
C VAL A 198 -14.72 8.66 -0.45
N HIS A 199 -14.45 9.78 -1.11
CA HIS A 199 -14.61 11.10 -0.52
C HIS A 199 -16.09 11.52 -0.56
N PRO A 200 -16.70 11.97 0.55
CA PRO A 200 -18.11 12.39 0.56
C PRO A 200 -18.44 13.49 -0.45
N GLN A 201 -17.48 14.37 -0.74
CA GLN A 201 -17.63 15.51 -1.65
C GLN A 201 -17.67 15.08 -3.12
N ASP A 202 -16.74 14.22 -3.54
CA ASP A 202 -16.61 13.78 -4.94
C ASP A 202 -17.48 12.56 -5.25
N GLY A 203 -17.90 11.84 -4.19
CA GLY A 203 -18.61 10.58 -4.30
C GLY A 203 -17.76 9.49 -4.94
N ARG A 204 -18.41 8.34 -5.19
CA ARG A 204 -17.72 7.14 -5.71
C ARG A 204 -17.13 7.37 -7.09
N GLU A 205 -17.90 7.92 -8.03
CA GLU A 205 -17.44 8.12 -9.42
C GLU A 205 -16.32 9.16 -9.52
N GLY A 206 -16.39 10.26 -8.76
CA GLY A 206 -15.31 11.25 -8.72
C GLY A 206 -14.02 10.64 -8.16
N THR A 207 -14.13 9.87 -7.07
CA THR A 207 -13.00 9.13 -6.48
C THR A 207 -12.38 8.13 -7.47
N ILE A 208 -13.22 7.42 -8.23
CA ILE A 208 -12.76 6.48 -9.27
C ILE A 208 -12.02 7.24 -10.38
N ALA A 209 -12.58 8.34 -10.88
CA ALA A 209 -11.95 9.12 -11.94
C ALA A 209 -10.56 9.62 -11.54
N GLU A 210 -10.42 10.16 -10.33
CA GLU A 210 -9.14 10.60 -9.78
C GLU A 210 -8.14 9.43 -9.65
N GLY A 211 -8.58 8.30 -9.08
CA GLY A 211 -7.75 7.12 -8.91
C GLY A 211 -7.26 6.53 -10.24
N LEU A 212 -8.11 6.53 -11.27
CA LEU A 212 -7.75 6.08 -12.62
C LEU A 212 -6.64 6.94 -13.22
N GLU A 213 -6.72 8.27 -13.08
CA GLU A 213 -5.66 9.15 -13.57
C GLU A 213 -4.33 8.93 -12.85
N GLN A 214 -4.37 8.79 -11.52
CA GLN A 214 -3.18 8.63 -10.70
C GLN A 214 -2.47 7.31 -10.97
N VAL A 215 -3.21 6.21 -10.99
CA VAL A 215 -2.64 4.87 -11.24
C VAL A 215 -2.14 4.74 -12.68
N ALA A 216 -2.80 5.37 -13.66
CA ALA A 216 -2.32 5.40 -15.05
C ALA A 216 -0.97 6.14 -15.18
N ARG A 217 -0.80 7.26 -14.46
CA ARG A 217 0.50 7.97 -14.40
C ARG A 217 1.55 7.15 -13.65
N TYR A 218 1.17 6.44 -12.59
CA TYR A 218 2.11 5.57 -11.87
C TYR A 218 2.61 4.44 -12.76
N ARG A 219 1.71 3.81 -13.52
CA ARG A 219 2.04 2.77 -14.48
C ARG A 219 3.11 3.21 -15.49
N ASP A 220 3.04 4.44 -16.00
CA ASP A 220 4.05 5.01 -16.90
C ASP A 220 5.40 5.23 -16.20
N ARG A 221 5.41 5.59 -14.90
CA ARG A 221 6.64 5.73 -14.12
C ARG A 221 7.28 4.39 -13.82
N LEU A 222 6.51 3.39 -13.40
CA LEU A 222 7.00 2.04 -13.12
C LEU A 222 7.67 1.41 -14.35
N LYS A 223 7.06 1.57 -15.54
CA LYS A 223 7.67 1.12 -16.80
C LYS A 223 9.05 1.73 -17.04
N LYS A 224 9.22 3.02 -16.71
CA LYS A 224 10.50 3.73 -16.88
C LYS A 224 11.53 3.32 -15.83
N SER A 225 11.14 3.19 -14.57
CA SER A 225 12.06 2.89 -13.46
C SER A 225 12.49 1.43 -13.43
N GLU A 226 11.58 0.50 -13.71
CA GLU A 226 11.81 -0.95 -13.60
C GLU A 226 11.96 -1.64 -14.98
N GLY A 227 11.96 -0.88 -16.08
CA GLY A 227 12.19 -1.42 -17.43
C GLY A 227 11.12 -2.41 -17.92
N VAL A 228 9.88 -2.27 -17.46
CA VAL A 228 8.79 -3.20 -17.78
C VAL A 228 8.40 -3.09 -19.26
N ALA A 229 8.54 -4.18 -20.01
CA ALA A 229 8.32 -4.24 -21.46
C ALA A 229 6.86 -3.98 -21.89
N GLY A 230 5.89 -4.17 -20.98
CA GLY A 230 4.46 -3.99 -21.21
C GLY A 230 3.79 -3.10 -20.17
N PHE A 231 2.47 -3.03 -20.20
CA PHE A 231 1.70 -2.41 -19.13
C PHE A 231 1.35 -3.50 -18.09
N PRO A 232 1.73 -3.32 -16.81
CA PRO A 232 1.35 -4.24 -15.75
C PRO A 232 -0.18 -4.27 -15.58
N GLU A 233 -0.71 -5.41 -15.13
CA GLU A 233 -2.10 -5.47 -14.71
C GLU A 233 -2.33 -4.46 -13.59
N THR A 234 -3.40 -3.68 -13.69
CA THR A 234 -3.61 -2.51 -12.83
C THR A 234 -5.00 -2.55 -12.21
N TYR A 235 -5.03 -2.36 -10.90
CA TYR A 235 -6.22 -2.47 -10.08
C TYR A 235 -6.41 -1.19 -9.26
N LEU A 236 -7.65 -0.72 -9.17
CA LEU A 236 -8.07 0.37 -8.31
C LEU A 236 -9.03 -0.20 -7.27
N LEU A 237 -8.58 -0.30 -6.02
CA LEU A 237 -9.39 -0.76 -4.89
C LEU A 237 -10.13 0.43 -4.30
N VAL A 238 -11.46 0.39 -4.31
CA VAL A 238 -12.31 1.50 -3.86
C VAL A 238 -13.12 1.07 -2.65
N PHE A 239 -12.79 1.67 -1.51
CA PHE A 239 -13.49 1.47 -0.25
C PHE A 239 -14.50 2.58 0.00
N ASP A 240 -15.78 2.25 -0.11
CA ASP A 240 -16.87 3.18 0.20
C ASP A 240 -17.41 2.92 1.60
N ARG A 241 -16.88 3.70 2.55
CA ARG A 241 -17.15 3.56 3.98
C ARG A 241 -18.27 4.46 4.47
N ARG A 242 -18.97 5.17 3.57
CA ARG A 242 -20.05 6.07 3.95
C ARG A 242 -21.24 5.30 4.54
N PRO A 243 -21.95 5.86 5.54
CA PRO A 243 -23.03 5.16 6.23
C PRO A 243 -24.10 4.58 5.28
N GLU A 244 -24.48 5.32 4.25
CA GLU A 244 -25.46 4.91 3.25
C GLU A 244 -25.02 3.73 2.39
N THR A 245 -23.71 3.57 2.16
CA THR A 245 -23.16 2.43 1.43
C THR A 245 -22.98 1.23 2.35
N ARG A 246 -22.57 1.44 3.60
CA ARG A 246 -22.44 0.39 4.61
C ARG A 246 -23.77 -0.30 4.94
N ALA A 247 -24.87 0.44 4.87
CA ALA A 247 -26.22 -0.09 5.10
C ALA A 247 -26.70 -1.03 3.98
N ARG A 248 -26.03 -1.06 2.82
CA ARG A 248 -26.41 -1.94 1.70
C ARG A 248 -25.90 -3.37 1.90
N PRO A 249 -26.55 -4.35 1.25
CA PRO A 249 -26.04 -5.73 1.21
C PRO A 249 -24.61 -5.80 0.64
N TRP A 250 -23.85 -6.80 1.08
CA TRP A 250 -22.47 -7.00 0.62
C TRP A 250 -22.37 -7.18 -0.90
N GLU A 251 -23.39 -7.77 -1.52
CA GLU A 251 -23.48 -7.99 -2.96
C GLU A 251 -23.52 -6.68 -3.77
N GLU A 252 -23.99 -5.58 -3.16
CA GLU A 252 -23.97 -4.24 -3.77
C GLU A 252 -22.69 -3.45 -3.45
N ARG A 253 -22.01 -3.82 -2.37
CA ARG A 253 -20.76 -3.17 -1.91
C ARG A 253 -19.53 -3.73 -2.64
N LEU A 254 -19.51 -5.06 -2.84
CA LEU A 254 -18.42 -5.77 -3.51
C LEU A 254 -18.64 -5.74 -5.03
N THR A 255 -17.94 -4.83 -5.71
CA THR A 255 -18.07 -4.66 -7.16
C THR A 255 -16.80 -5.12 -7.88
N TRP A 256 -16.95 -5.46 -9.16
CA TRP A 256 -15.85 -5.77 -10.05
C TRP A 256 -16.16 -5.21 -11.43
N GLU A 257 -15.42 -4.21 -11.88
CA GLU A 257 -15.67 -3.56 -13.16
C GLU A 257 -14.37 -3.18 -13.87
N THR A 258 -14.44 -3.05 -15.19
CA THR A 258 -13.30 -2.67 -16.02
C THR A 258 -13.55 -1.26 -16.56
N ARG A 259 -12.59 -0.36 -16.40
CA ARG A 259 -12.65 1.02 -16.90
C ARG A 259 -11.54 1.26 -17.93
N PRO A 260 -11.80 2.06 -18.98
CA PRO A 260 -10.77 2.41 -19.94
C PRO A 260 -9.65 3.19 -19.25
N ASP A 261 -8.43 3.07 -19.78
CA ASP A 261 -7.33 3.89 -19.29
C ASP A 261 -7.51 5.35 -19.72
N PRO A 262 -7.47 6.32 -18.78
CA PRO A 262 -7.74 7.72 -19.11
C PRO A 262 -6.64 8.37 -19.95
N LEU A 263 -5.46 7.75 -20.06
CA LEU A 263 -4.32 8.29 -20.81
C LEU A 263 -4.19 7.73 -22.24
N GLY A 264 -5.09 6.84 -22.68
CA GLY A 264 -5.12 6.36 -24.07
C GLY A 264 -5.91 5.07 -24.27
N ALA A 265 -6.68 5.00 -25.37
CA ALA A 265 -7.51 3.84 -25.72
C ALA A 265 -6.73 2.61 -26.21
N ASP A 266 -5.45 2.80 -26.58
CA ASP A 266 -4.50 1.75 -26.96
C ASP A 266 -3.87 1.05 -25.74
N ARG A 267 -4.12 1.58 -24.54
CA ARG A 267 -3.61 1.05 -23.28
C ARG A 267 -4.59 0.04 -22.68
N PRO A 268 -4.10 -1.01 -22.00
CA PRO A 268 -4.99 -1.97 -21.36
C PRO A 268 -5.81 -1.29 -20.26
N PRO A 269 -7.07 -1.73 -20.08
CA PRO A 269 -7.97 -1.11 -19.12
C PRO A 269 -7.52 -1.38 -17.68
N ILE A 270 -8.08 -0.60 -16.76
CA ILE A 270 -7.86 -0.71 -15.32
C ILE A 270 -9.05 -1.41 -14.70
N THR A 271 -8.82 -2.37 -13.80
CA THR A 271 -9.88 -3.06 -13.07
C THR A 271 -10.20 -2.31 -11.79
N VAL A 272 -11.43 -1.86 -11.61
CA VAL A 272 -11.91 -1.24 -10.37
C VAL A 272 -12.60 -2.30 -9.52
N VAL A 273 -12.12 -2.47 -8.29
CA VAL A 273 -12.59 -3.46 -7.33
C VAL A 273 -13.20 -2.73 -6.14
N GLY A 274 -14.51 -2.86 -5.94
CA GLY A 274 -15.19 -2.31 -4.78
C GLY A 274 -15.03 -3.24 -3.58
N ALA A 275 -14.66 -2.71 -2.42
CA ALA A 275 -14.55 -3.45 -1.17
C ALA A 275 -15.24 -2.71 -0.03
#